data_AF-A0A972MVU3-F1
#
_entry.id   AF-A0A972MVU3-F1
#
_cell.length_a   1.000
_cell.length_b   1.000
_cell.length_c   1.000
_cell.angle_alpha   90.00
_cell.angle_beta   90.00
_cell.angle_gamma   90.00
#
_symmetry.space_group_name_H-M   'P 1'
#
loop_
_entity.id
_entity.type
_entity.pdbx_description
1 polymer ?
#
loop_
_entity_poly.entity_id
_entity_poly.type
_entity_poly.pdbx_seq_one_letter_code
_entity_poly.pdbx_strand_id
1 'polypeptide(L)'
;MNQRLKKKKRPLPMFWLVLIGSIIGLVLVIVIQPQRESIDPSHLPWNAHFEPSGKLTALGLTINQSTLADAMALYGKDVEVKLFSDLDERNKSIEAYFPVIYIGSIKSALALKLDLTDDELDAAYELGKKITVTTAGGREIELYHAEVAKLLNKKFTSVTLVPRNHLTERAIKMRFGEPDRKEVQSDGLPHWFFDKLGLEMIIDEEGPEALQYTDIKPI
;
A
#
# COMPACT_ATOMS: atom_id res chain seq x y z
N MET A 1 32.91 38.46 71.04
CA MET A 1 32.47 39.00 69.73
C MET A 1 32.78 37.96 68.65
N ASN A 2 31.84 37.06 68.33
CA ASN A 2 32.04 35.98 67.35
C ASN A 2 31.17 36.23 66.11
N GLN A 3 31.81 36.65 65.00
CA GLN A 3 31.14 36.78 63.71
C GLN A 3 30.81 35.39 63.14
N ARG A 4 29.52 35.05 63.04
CA ARG A 4 29.06 33.92 62.22
C ARG A 4 29.24 34.27 60.75
N LEU A 5 30.27 33.70 60.12
CA LEU A 5 30.47 33.77 58.67
C LEU A 5 29.28 33.12 57.95
N LYS A 6 28.42 33.93 57.30
CA LYS A 6 27.40 33.44 56.36
C LYS A 6 28.11 32.73 55.21
N LYS A 7 27.98 31.39 55.16
CA LYS A 7 28.52 30.56 54.08
C LYS A 7 27.82 30.94 52.77
N LYS A 8 28.49 31.73 51.93
CA LYS A 8 28.00 32.16 50.62
C LYS A 8 27.89 30.92 49.72
N LYS A 9 26.68 30.48 49.39
CA LYS A 9 26.45 29.37 48.45
C LYS A 9 27.09 29.78 47.11
N ARG A 10 28.15 29.07 46.70
CA ARG A 10 28.76 29.30 45.39
C ARG A 10 27.74 28.82 44.34
N PRO A 11 27.41 29.65 43.33
CA PRO A 11 26.53 29.19 42.26
C PRO A 11 27.19 27.99 41.58
N LEU A 12 26.41 26.98 41.20
CA LEU A 12 26.95 25.86 40.43
C LEU A 12 27.68 26.42 39.20
N PRO A 13 28.86 25.89 38.84
CA PRO A 13 29.56 26.29 37.63
C PRO A 13 28.64 26.13 36.43
N MET A 14 28.65 27.11 35.52
CA MET A 14 27.77 27.15 34.33
C MET A 14 27.77 25.83 33.54
N PHE A 15 28.92 25.16 33.48
CA PHE A 15 29.10 23.84 32.87
C PHE A 15 28.10 22.79 33.40
N TRP A 16 27.89 22.72 34.71
CA TRP A 16 26.99 21.74 35.31
C TRP A 16 25.51 22.04 35.03
N LEU A 17 25.14 23.32 34.90
CA LEU A 17 23.78 23.71 34.53
C LEU A 17 23.48 23.30 33.08
N VAL A 18 24.44 23.50 32.17
CA VAL A 18 24.33 23.08 30.77
C VAL A 18 24.28 21.56 30.66
N LEU A 19 25.14 20.84 31.40
CA LEU A 19 25.16 19.39 31.39
C LEU A 19 23.83 18.80 31.91
N ILE A 20 23.33 19.29 33.04
CA ILE A 20 22.05 18.83 33.60
C ILE A 20 20.90 19.19 32.66
N GLY A 21 20.88 20.39 32.10
CA GLY A 21 19.86 20.81 31.14
C GLY A 21 19.86 19.94 29.86
N SER A 22 21.04 19.56 29.37
CA SER A 22 21.18 18.69 28.19
C SER A 22 20.74 17.25 28.48
N ILE A 23 21.07 16.71 29.66
CA ILE A 23 20.59 15.40 30.10
C ILE A 23 19.07 15.41 30.26
N ILE A 24 18.50 16.44 30.89
CA ILE A 24 17.05 16.59 31.05
C ILE A 24 16.38 16.71 29.67
N GLY A 25 16.94 17.50 28.75
CA GLY A 25 16.42 17.61 27.39
C GLY A 25 16.42 16.28 26.64
N LEU A 26 17.52 15.51 26.74
CA LEU A 26 17.62 14.18 26.14
C LEU A 26 16.60 13.21 26.76
N VAL A 27 16.46 13.22 28.09
CA VAL A 27 15.47 12.38 28.79
C VAL A 27 14.05 12.77 28.37
N LEU A 28 13.74 14.05 28.22
CA LEU A 28 12.42 14.49 27.74
C LEU A 28 12.15 14.01 26.31
N VAL A 29 13.14 14.02 25.42
CA VAL A 29 13.00 13.47 24.06
C VAL A 29 12.78 11.95 24.07
N ILE A 30 13.38 11.22 25.01
CA ILE A 30 13.21 9.76 25.16
C ILE A 30 11.88 9.40 25.83
N VAL A 31 11.40 10.22 26.78
CA VAL A 31 10.13 9.96 27.49
C VAL A 31 8.93 10.39 26.66
N ILE A 32 9.04 11.48 25.91
CA ILE A 32 8.04 11.95 24.95
C ILE A 32 8.31 11.31 23.58
N GLN A 33 8.44 9.98 23.53
CA GLN A 33 8.31 9.32 22.25
C GLN A 33 6.83 9.29 21.89
N PRO A 34 6.42 9.83 20.72
CA PRO A 34 5.07 9.61 20.24
C PRO A 34 4.82 8.10 20.24
N GLN A 35 3.74 7.66 20.89
CA GLN A 35 3.37 6.25 20.85
C GLN A 35 3.24 5.90 19.37
N ARG A 36 4.10 4.98 18.90
CA ARG A 36 3.99 4.47 17.53
C ARG A 36 2.61 3.83 17.47
N GLU A 37 1.71 4.38 16.66
CA GLU A 37 0.43 3.75 16.40
C GLU A 37 0.69 2.30 16.01
N SER A 38 0.09 1.38 16.77
CA SER A 38 0.19 -0.03 16.47
C SER A 38 -0.40 -0.26 15.10
N ILE A 39 0.36 -0.90 14.21
CA ILE A 39 -0.12 -1.29 12.88
C ILE A 39 -1.37 -2.15 13.08
N ASP A 40 -2.49 -1.77 12.48
CA ASP A 40 -3.66 -2.64 12.44
C ASP A 40 -3.27 -3.93 11.71
N PRO A 41 -3.31 -5.10 12.37
CA PRO A 41 -2.92 -6.36 11.74
C PRO A 41 -3.72 -6.66 10.48
N SER A 42 -4.96 -6.19 10.35
CA SER A 42 -5.79 -6.42 9.15
C SER A 42 -5.20 -5.79 7.88
N HIS A 43 -4.30 -4.80 8.03
CA HIS A 43 -3.63 -4.16 6.90
C HIS A 43 -2.46 -4.98 6.38
N LEU A 44 -1.95 -5.95 7.15
CA LEU A 44 -0.79 -6.74 6.77
C LEU A 44 -1.12 -7.66 5.57
N PRO A 45 -0.22 -7.79 4.57
CA PRO A 45 -0.50 -8.55 3.34
C PRO A 45 -0.87 -10.02 3.57
N TRP A 46 -0.29 -10.64 4.60
CA TRP A 46 -0.54 -12.05 4.93
C TRP A 46 -1.76 -12.28 5.83
N ASN A 47 -2.49 -11.22 6.22
CA ASN A 47 -3.71 -11.32 7.03
C ASN A 47 -4.99 -11.20 6.20
N ALA A 48 -4.89 -11.29 4.88
CA ALA A 48 -6.05 -11.40 4.01
C ALA A 48 -6.89 -12.62 4.39
N HIS A 49 -8.21 -12.49 4.33
CA HIS A 49 -9.11 -13.58 4.68
C HIS A 49 -10.51 -13.36 4.10
N PHE A 50 -11.20 -14.47 3.88
CA PHE A 50 -12.64 -14.44 3.58
C PHE A 50 -13.43 -14.31 4.89
N GLU A 51 -14.32 -13.33 4.93
CA GLU A 51 -15.30 -13.17 6.00
C GLU A 51 -16.34 -14.31 5.96
N PRO A 52 -17.12 -14.51 7.06
CA PRO A 52 -18.25 -15.45 7.05
C PRO A 52 -19.30 -15.16 5.95
N SER A 53 -19.34 -13.91 5.46
CA SER A 53 -20.19 -13.48 4.34
C SER A 53 -19.70 -13.95 2.97
N GLY A 54 -18.49 -14.52 2.89
CA GLY A 54 -17.82 -14.92 1.65
C GLY A 54 -17.04 -13.81 0.96
N LYS A 55 -16.97 -12.60 1.55
CA LYS A 55 -16.21 -11.47 1.00
C LYS A 55 -14.74 -11.54 1.39
N LEU A 56 -13.86 -11.19 0.46
CA LEU A 56 -12.43 -11.10 0.72
C LEU A 56 -12.08 -9.74 1.33
N THR A 57 -11.45 -9.75 2.49
CA THR A 57 -10.80 -8.58 3.08
C THR A 57 -9.29 -8.74 2.98
N ALA A 58 -8.61 -7.78 2.38
CA ALA A 58 -7.17 -7.76 2.17
C ALA A 58 -6.63 -6.34 2.33
N LEU A 59 -5.47 -6.21 2.98
CA LEU A 59 -4.76 -4.93 3.16
C LEU A 59 -5.58 -3.84 3.90
N GLY A 60 -6.64 -4.21 4.63
CA GLY A 60 -7.54 -3.28 5.30
C GLY A 60 -8.72 -2.80 4.45
N LEU A 61 -8.93 -3.40 3.27
CA LEU A 61 -10.05 -3.10 2.39
C LEU A 61 -10.82 -4.39 2.05
N THR A 62 -12.09 -4.25 1.70
CA THR A 62 -12.96 -5.37 1.28
C THR A 62 -13.16 -5.34 -0.22
N ILE A 63 -12.71 -6.37 -0.93
CA ILE A 63 -12.81 -6.49 -2.38
C ILE A 63 -14.29 -6.48 -2.81
N ASN A 64 -14.61 -5.84 -3.94
CA ASN A 64 -15.98 -5.66 -4.45
C ASN A 64 -16.93 -4.87 -3.52
N GLN A 65 -16.40 -4.19 -2.50
CA GLN A 65 -17.18 -3.37 -1.57
C GLN A 65 -16.54 -2.02 -1.28
N SER A 66 -15.27 -2.00 -0.90
CA SER A 66 -14.52 -0.76 -0.66
C SER A 66 -14.39 0.05 -1.95
N THR A 67 -14.36 1.36 -1.78
CA THR A 67 -14.27 2.33 -2.87
C THR A 67 -12.86 2.88 -3.02
N LEU A 68 -12.60 3.58 -4.14
CA LEU A 68 -11.39 4.34 -4.32
C LEU A 68 -11.19 5.37 -3.18
N ALA A 69 -12.27 6.03 -2.74
CA ALA A 69 -12.23 6.98 -1.63
C ALA A 69 -11.77 6.32 -0.31
N ASP A 70 -12.21 5.10 -0.03
CA ASP A 70 -11.79 4.34 1.17
C ASP A 70 -10.29 4.04 1.11
N ALA A 71 -9.80 3.60 -0.05
CA ALA A 71 -8.37 3.34 -0.25
C ALA A 71 -7.53 4.62 -0.12
N MET A 72 -8.01 5.75 -0.66
CA MET A 72 -7.35 7.05 -0.50
C MET A 72 -7.33 7.53 0.95
N ALA A 73 -8.38 7.24 1.71
CA ALA A 73 -8.43 7.54 3.14
C ALA A 73 -7.40 6.70 3.92
N LEU A 74 -7.19 5.44 3.50
CA LEU A 74 -6.27 4.51 4.15
C LEU A 74 -4.80 4.74 3.78
N TYR A 75 -4.49 4.95 2.50
CA TYR A 75 -3.11 4.99 1.99
C TYR A 75 -2.62 6.38 1.61
N GLY A 76 -3.51 7.37 1.56
CA GLY A 76 -3.19 8.74 1.18
C GLY A 76 -3.72 9.13 -0.19
N LYS A 77 -3.50 10.40 -0.55
CA LYS A 77 -4.09 11.02 -1.75
C LYS A 77 -3.15 11.09 -2.95
N ASP A 78 -1.93 10.58 -2.81
CA ASP A 78 -0.99 10.46 -3.92
C ASP A 78 -1.41 9.25 -4.76
N VAL A 79 -2.30 9.49 -5.72
CA VAL A 79 -2.91 8.46 -6.56
C VAL A 79 -2.98 8.94 -8.01
N GLU A 80 -2.51 8.10 -8.91
CA GLU A 80 -2.62 8.28 -10.35
C GLU A 80 -3.73 7.36 -10.87
N VAL A 81 -4.75 7.92 -11.50
CA VAL A 81 -5.84 7.13 -12.09
C VAL A 81 -5.71 7.19 -13.60
N LYS A 82 -5.53 6.02 -14.21
CA LYS A 82 -5.30 5.87 -15.65
C LYS A 82 -6.19 4.79 -16.22
N LEU A 83 -6.54 4.94 -17.48
CA LEU A 83 -7.21 3.91 -18.25
C LEU A 83 -6.18 3.15 -19.09
N PHE A 84 -6.30 1.84 -19.15
CA PHE A 84 -5.50 0.97 -20.00
C PHE A 84 -6.38 0.28 -21.04
N SER A 85 -5.84 0.01 -22.22
CA SER A 85 -6.49 -0.81 -23.24
C SER A 85 -5.46 -1.54 -24.10
N ASP A 86 -5.89 -2.53 -24.87
CA ASP A 86 -5.09 -3.08 -25.96
C ASP A 86 -4.95 -2.07 -27.12
N LEU A 87 -4.05 -2.33 -28.06
CA LEU A 87 -3.87 -1.48 -29.26
C LEU A 87 -5.11 -1.40 -30.14
N ASP A 88 -5.93 -2.44 -30.12
CA ASP A 88 -7.21 -2.54 -30.82
C ASP A 88 -8.39 -1.99 -29.99
N GLU A 89 -8.10 -1.34 -28.87
CA GLU A 89 -9.05 -0.67 -27.98
C GLU A 89 -9.97 -1.63 -27.21
N ARG A 90 -9.69 -2.93 -27.22
CA ARG A 90 -10.37 -3.92 -26.36
C ARG A 90 -9.74 -3.97 -24.96
N ASN A 91 -10.38 -4.75 -24.09
CA ASN A 91 -9.92 -5.06 -22.74
C ASN A 91 -9.61 -3.80 -21.91
N LYS A 92 -10.52 -2.83 -21.97
CA LYS A 92 -10.36 -1.57 -21.23
C LYS A 92 -10.42 -1.84 -19.72
N SER A 93 -9.60 -1.12 -18.96
CA SER A 93 -9.68 -1.09 -17.50
C SER A 93 -9.26 0.29 -16.99
N ILE A 94 -9.79 0.70 -15.85
CA ILE A 94 -9.27 1.85 -15.12
C ILE A 94 -8.58 1.33 -13.86
N GLU A 95 -7.35 1.77 -13.66
CA GLU A 95 -6.59 1.47 -12.46
C GLU A 95 -6.23 2.74 -11.70
N ALA A 96 -6.34 2.66 -10.38
CA ALA A 96 -5.84 3.67 -9.45
C ALA A 96 -4.54 3.18 -8.84
N TYR A 97 -3.45 3.87 -9.16
CA TYR A 97 -2.09 3.53 -8.77
C TYR A 97 -1.58 4.47 -7.67
N PHE A 98 -1.20 3.90 -6.53
CA PHE A 98 -0.53 4.59 -5.44
C PHE A 98 0.97 4.26 -5.52
N PRO A 99 1.83 5.21 -5.95
CA PRO A 99 3.24 4.93 -6.21
C PRO A 99 4.03 4.63 -4.93
N VAL A 100 3.57 5.15 -3.79
CA VAL A 100 4.20 4.94 -2.49
C VAL A 100 3.14 4.82 -1.39
N ILE A 101 3.07 3.64 -0.80
CA ILE A 101 2.29 3.39 0.42
C ILE A 101 3.17 2.76 1.50
N TYR A 102 2.71 2.86 2.75
CA TYR A 102 3.35 2.23 3.89
C TYR A 102 2.34 1.36 4.64
N ILE A 103 2.63 0.07 4.73
CA ILE A 103 1.90 -0.87 5.58
C ILE A 103 2.85 -1.24 6.72
N GLY A 104 2.77 -0.49 7.81
CA GLY A 104 3.79 -0.55 8.86
C GLY A 104 5.18 -0.21 8.33
N SER A 105 6.12 -1.15 8.40
CA SER A 105 7.48 -0.97 7.86
C SER A 105 7.61 -1.37 6.38
N ILE A 106 6.55 -1.86 5.74
CA ILE A 106 6.58 -2.32 4.36
C ILE A 106 6.30 -1.12 3.45
N LYS A 107 7.31 -0.73 2.67
CA LYS A 107 7.17 0.28 1.62
C LYS A 107 6.80 -0.43 0.31
N SER A 108 5.69 -0.04 -0.30
CA SER A 108 5.15 -0.69 -1.50
C SER A 108 4.58 0.34 -2.48
N ALA A 109 4.27 -0.11 -3.69
CA ALA A 109 3.25 0.49 -4.54
C ALA A 109 1.96 -0.34 -4.47
N LEU A 110 0.83 0.27 -4.83
CA LEU A 110 -0.49 -0.37 -4.83
C LEU A 110 -1.23 -0.01 -6.12
N ALA A 111 -1.89 -0.98 -6.75
CA ALA A 111 -2.81 -0.74 -7.85
C ALA A 111 -4.20 -1.30 -7.50
N LEU A 112 -5.26 -0.55 -7.81
CA LEU A 112 -6.65 -0.99 -7.68
C LEU A 112 -7.28 -1.05 -9.06
N LYS A 113 -7.86 -2.19 -9.45
CA LYS A 113 -8.66 -2.28 -10.67
C LYS A 113 -10.10 -1.90 -10.37
N LEU A 114 -10.54 -0.74 -10.86
CA LEU A 114 -11.88 -0.23 -10.58
C LEU A 114 -12.98 -1.06 -11.27
N ASP A 115 -14.12 -1.16 -10.61
CA ASP A 115 -15.33 -1.84 -11.08
C ASP A 115 -16.18 -0.86 -11.90
N LEU A 116 -16.08 -0.95 -13.23
CA LEU A 116 -16.82 -0.14 -14.20
C LEU A 116 -17.44 -1.02 -15.27
N THR A 117 -18.56 -0.58 -15.82
CA THR A 117 -19.15 -1.22 -17.00
C THR A 117 -18.37 -0.84 -18.26
N ASP A 118 -18.52 -1.64 -19.32
CA ASP A 118 -17.92 -1.34 -20.63
C ASP A 118 -18.32 0.04 -21.15
N ASP A 119 -19.61 0.41 -21.02
CA ASP A 119 -20.10 1.76 -21.39
C ASP A 119 -19.38 2.89 -20.63
N GLU A 120 -19.08 2.68 -19.34
CA GLU A 120 -18.36 3.68 -18.54
C GLU A 120 -16.89 3.78 -18.94
N LEU A 121 -16.27 2.65 -19.28
CA LEU A 121 -14.89 2.59 -19.77
C LEU A 121 -14.76 3.24 -21.15
N ASP A 122 -15.71 2.98 -22.06
CA ASP A 122 -15.75 3.60 -23.38
C ASP A 122 -15.96 5.12 -23.28
N ALA A 123 -16.88 5.56 -22.41
CA ALA A 123 -17.08 6.98 -22.17
C ALA A 123 -15.82 7.67 -21.59
N ALA A 124 -15.12 7.01 -20.66
CA ALA A 124 -13.86 7.52 -20.10
C ALA A 124 -12.73 7.54 -21.15
N TYR A 125 -12.70 6.57 -22.06
CA TYR A 125 -11.74 6.49 -23.16
C TYR A 125 -11.88 7.69 -24.10
N GLU A 126 -13.10 7.96 -24.57
CA GLU A 126 -13.41 9.08 -25.48
C GLU A 126 -13.11 10.45 -24.86
N LEU A 127 -13.29 10.57 -23.53
CA LEU A 127 -13.00 11.79 -22.77
C LEU A 127 -11.55 11.86 -22.25
N GLY A 128 -10.68 10.94 -22.68
CA GLY A 128 -9.29 10.88 -22.27
C GLY A 128 -8.51 12.17 -22.57
N LYS A 129 -7.62 12.54 -21.66
CA LYS A 129 -6.76 13.73 -21.81
C LYS A 129 -5.61 13.48 -22.77
N LYS A 130 -4.94 12.33 -22.64
CA LYS A 130 -3.76 11.99 -23.43
C LYS A 130 -3.62 10.47 -23.54
N ILE A 131 -3.35 10.00 -24.76
CA ILE A 131 -3.07 8.59 -25.04
C ILE A 131 -1.57 8.42 -25.25
N THR A 132 -0.98 7.39 -24.64
CA THR A 132 0.41 6.99 -24.80
C THR A 132 0.47 5.48 -25.08
N VAL A 133 1.30 5.05 -26.01
CA VAL A 133 1.54 3.62 -26.25
C VAL A 133 2.55 3.10 -25.24
N THR A 134 2.23 2.01 -24.54
CA THR A 134 3.10 1.40 -23.54
C THR A 134 4.18 0.53 -24.20
N THR A 135 5.28 0.27 -23.50
CA THR A 135 6.33 -0.65 -23.97
C THR A 135 5.84 -2.08 -24.14
N ALA A 136 4.80 -2.48 -23.40
CA ALA A 136 4.13 -3.77 -23.51
C ALA A 136 3.16 -3.86 -24.71
N GLY A 137 3.03 -2.81 -25.51
CA GLY A 137 2.16 -2.83 -26.70
C GLY A 137 0.68 -2.64 -26.37
N GLY A 138 0.35 -1.92 -25.29
CA GLY A 138 -1.00 -1.44 -24.99
C GLY A 138 -1.10 0.09 -25.11
N ARG A 139 -2.26 0.64 -24.75
CA ARG A 139 -2.47 2.10 -24.61
C ARG A 139 -2.68 2.43 -23.14
N GLU A 140 -2.03 3.49 -22.69
CA GLU A 140 -2.28 4.17 -21.41
C GLU A 140 -2.94 5.53 -21.72
N ILE A 141 -4.04 5.80 -21.05
CA ILE A 141 -4.84 7.01 -21.23
C ILE A 141 -4.88 7.76 -19.90
N GLU A 142 -4.31 8.96 -19.90
CA GLU A 142 -4.41 9.91 -18.80
C GLU A 142 -5.82 10.51 -18.77
N LEU A 143 -6.44 10.58 -17.60
CA LEU A 143 -7.79 11.15 -17.43
C LEU A 143 -7.74 12.58 -16.89
N TYR A 144 -8.75 13.38 -17.20
CA TYR A 144 -8.92 14.69 -16.55
C TYR A 144 -9.32 14.53 -15.08
N HIS A 145 -8.92 15.48 -14.22
CA HIS A 145 -9.31 15.49 -12.81
C HIS A 145 -10.82 15.43 -12.58
N ALA A 146 -11.62 16.06 -13.46
CA ALA A 146 -13.08 16.01 -13.39
C ALA A 146 -13.64 14.60 -13.62
N GLU A 147 -13.00 13.79 -14.46
CA GLU A 147 -13.37 12.39 -14.68
C GLU A 147 -12.94 11.53 -13.49
N VAL A 148 -11.71 11.74 -12.98
CA VAL A 148 -11.22 11.04 -11.78
C VAL A 148 -12.12 11.28 -10.56
N ALA A 149 -12.66 12.49 -10.39
CA ALA A 149 -13.56 12.81 -9.29
C ALA A 149 -14.85 11.96 -9.30
N LYS A 150 -15.34 11.53 -10.48
CA LYS A 150 -16.53 10.66 -10.60
C LYS A 150 -16.24 9.23 -10.16
N LEU A 151 -14.97 8.83 -10.14
CA LEU A 151 -14.52 7.48 -9.81
C LEU A 151 -14.32 7.26 -8.30
N LEU A 152 -14.37 8.30 -7.48
CA LEU A 152 -14.09 8.21 -6.05
C LEU A 152 -14.99 7.19 -5.32
N ASN A 153 -16.26 7.11 -5.70
CA ASN A 153 -17.22 6.17 -5.10
C ASN A 153 -17.30 4.83 -5.84
N LYS A 154 -16.48 4.63 -6.88
CA LYS A 154 -16.41 3.35 -7.58
C LYS A 154 -15.68 2.34 -6.70
N LYS A 155 -16.21 1.12 -6.71
CA LYS A 155 -15.61 -0.03 -6.08
C LYS A 155 -14.44 -0.53 -6.91
N PHE A 156 -13.70 -1.49 -6.39
CA PHE A 156 -12.65 -2.18 -7.14
C PHE A 156 -12.79 -3.69 -7.02
N THR A 157 -12.37 -4.38 -8.07
CA THR A 157 -12.48 -5.84 -8.23
C THR A 157 -11.22 -6.57 -7.82
N SER A 158 -10.08 -5.89 -7.80
CA SER A 158 -8.82 -6.42 -7.29
C SER A 158 -7.93 -5.33 -6.72
N VAL A 159 -7.00 -5.76 -5.86
CA VAL A 159 -5.91 -4.93 -5.37
C VAL A 159 -4.59 -5.67 -5.56
N THR A 160 -3.60 -5.00 -6.14
CA THR A 160 -2.26 -5.52 -6.36
C THR A 160 -1.27 -4.72 -5.53
N LEU A 161 -0.56 -5.40 -4.63
CA LEU A 161 0.53 -4.83 -3.86
C LEU A 161 1.86 -5.21 -4.49
N VAL A 162 2.73 -4.24 -4.72
CA VAL A 162 4.10 -4.46 -5.20
C VAL A 162 5.08 -3.99 -4.13
N PRO A 163 5.58 -4.87 -3.25
CA PRO A 163 6.56 -4.52 -2.24
C PRO A 163 7.85 -4.04 -2.90
N ARG A 164 8.51 -3.01 -2.36
CA ARG A 164 9.79 -2.56 -2.94
C ARG A 164 10.95 -3.52 -2.71
N ASN A 165 10.85 -4.38 -1.71
CA ASN A 165 11.87 -5.35 -1.37
C ASN A 165 11.41 -6.73 -1.84
N HIS A 166 12.30 -7.46 -2.50
CA HIS A 166 12.09 -8.83 -2.93
C HIS A 166 11.72 -9.75 -1.75
N LEU A 167 10.71 -10.59 -1.96
CA LEU A 167 10.21 -11.57 -1.00
C LEU A 167 10.85 -12.93 -1.27
N THR A 168 11.92 -13.24 -0.52
CA THR A 168 12.52 -14.58 -0.57
C THR A 168 11.47 -15.67 -0.31
N GLU A 169 11.60 -16.84 -0.95
CA GLU A 169 10.69 -17.99 -0.73
C GLU A 169 10.51 -18.32 0.77
N ARG A 170 11.58 -18.21 1.57
CA ARG A 170 11.51 -18.38 3.03
C ARG A 170 10.59 -17.35 3.69
N ALA A 171 10.67 -16.08 3.29
CA ALA A 171 9.81 -15.02 3.80
C ALA A 171 8.35 -15.24 3.40
N ILE A 172 8.11 -15.66 2.16
CA ILE A 172 6.78 -16.04 1.67
C ILE A 172 6.23 -17.15 2.55
N LYS A 173 6.95 -18.26 2.70
CA LYS A 173 6.54 -19.40 3.54
C LYS A 173 6.25 -19.03 4.99
N MET A 174 7.07 -18.18 5.61
CA MET A 174 6.87 -17.76 7.00
C MET A 174 5.66 -16.86 7.20
N ARG A 175 5.27 -16.08 6.19
CA ARG A 175 4.17 -15.10 6.31
C ARG A 175 2.86 -15.64 5.76
N PHE A 176 2.89 -16.23 4.56
CA PHE A 176 1.71 -16.65 3.80
C PHE A 176 1.45 -18.17 3.92
N GLY A 177 2.45 -18.96 4.32
CA GLY A 177 2.36 -20.42 4.35
C GLY A 177 2.85 -21.09 3.06
N GLU A 178 2.52 -22.36 2.87
CA GLU A 178 2.76 -23.06 1.61
C GLU A 178 1.69 -22.64 0.58
N PRO A 179 2.06 -22.38 -0.68
CA PRO A 179 1.08 -22.15 -1.73
C PRO A 179 0.28 -23.43 -2.01
N ASP A 180 -0.99 -23.27 -2.33
CA ASP A 180 -1.87 -24.36 -2.74
C ASP A 180 -1.47 -24.88 -4.13
N ARG A 181 -1.02 -23.98 -5.02
CA ARG A 181 -0.57 -24.29 -6.38
C ARG A 181 0.61 -23.41 -6.82
N LYS A 182 1.50 -23.96 -7.65
CA LYS A 182 2.57 -23.23 -8.33
C LYS A 182 2.53 -23.59 -9.82
N GLU A 183 2.37 -22.59 -10.68
CA GLU A 183 2.24 -22.76 -12.12
C GLU A 183 3.12 -21.73 -12.85
N VAL A 184 3.44 -21.96 -14.11
CA VAL A 184 4.01 -20.94 -14.98
C VAL A 184 2.91 -20.49 -15.93
N GLN A 185 2.56 -19.20 -15.89
CA GLN A 185 1.47 -18.65 -16.69
C GLN A 185 1.95 -18.27 -18.11
N SER A 186 1.03 -17.79 -18.95
CA SER A 186 1.32 -17.42 -20.35
C SER A 186 2.34 -16.30 -20.51
N ASP A 187 2.55 -15.50 -19.46
CA ASP A 187 3.60 -14.48 -19.39
C ASP A 187 5.00 -15.07 -19.13
N GLY A 188 5.10 -16.38 -18.87
CA GLY A 188 6.34 -17.08 -18.61
C GLY A 188 6.86 -16.95 -17.18
N LEU A 189 6.12 -16.30 -16.28
CA LEU A 189 6.50 -16.13 -14.88
C LEU A 189 5.90 -17.23 -14.00
N PRO A 190 6.58 -17.62 -12.89
CA PRO A 190 5.97 -18.48 -11.89
C PRO A 190 4.88 -17.73 -11.09
N HIS A 191 3.68 -18.29 -11.05
CA HIS A 191 2.55 -17.80 -10.27
C HIS A 191 2.24 -18.77 -9.14
N TRP A 192 2.21 -18.26 -7.92
CA TRP A 192 1.93 -19.03 -6.72
C TRP A 192 0.58 -18.62 -6.16
N PHE A 193 -0.29 -19.60 -5.92
CA PHE A 193 -1.67 -19.37 -5.53
C PHE A 193 -1.90 -19.77 -4.07
N PHE A 194 -2.57 -18.89 -3.33
CA PHE A 194 -2.96 -19.08 -1.93
C PHE A 194 -4.47 -18.88 -1.83
N ASP A 195 -5.23 -19.95 -2.05
CA ASP A 195 -6.69 -19.91 -2.25
C ASP A 195 -7.42 -19.38 -1.02
N LYS A 196 -6.91 -19.67 0.18
CA LYS A 196 -7.48 -19.18 1.45
C LYS A 196 -7.32 -17.68 1.66
N LEU A 197 -6.35 -17.07 0.97
CA LEU A 197 -6.05 -15.64 1.04
C LEU A 197 -6.63 -14.89 -0.16
N GLY A 198 -7.21 -15.59 -1.15
CA GLY A 198 -7.60 -15.01 -2.43
C GLY A 198 -6.42 -14.34 -3.13
N LEU A 199 -5.22 -14.91 -2.99
CA LEU A 199 -3.97 -14.29 -3.39
C LEU A 199 -3.30 -15.10 -4.51
N GLU A 200 -2.96 -14.39 -5.57
CA GLU A 200 -2.02 -14.80 -6.60
C GLU A 200 -0.74 -13.98 -6.44
N MET A 201 0.40 -14.67 -6.35
CA MET A 201 1.71 -14.04 -6.26
C MET A 201 2.49 -14.33 -7.53
N ILE A 202 2.76 -13.28 -8.30
CA ILE A 202 3.60 -13.32 -9.50
C ILE A 202 5.05 -13.19 -9.04
N ILE A 203 5.83 -14.25 -9.22
CA ILE A 203 7.23 -14.31 -8.81
C ILE A 203 8.09 -13.78 -9.94
N ASP A 204 8.85 -12.73 -9.65
CA ASP A 204 9.91 -12.24 -10.51
C ASP A 204 11.26 -12.60 -9.85
N GLU A 205 12.16 -13.25 -10.59
CA GLU A 205 13.49 -13.63 -10.10
C GLU A 205 14.37 -12.41 -9.77
N GLU A 206 14.16 -11.29 -10.46
CA GLU A 206 14.85 -10.01 -10.20
C GLU A 206 14.05 -9.12 -9.24
N GLY A 207 12.76 -9.42 -9.08
CA GLY A 207 11.82 -8.68 -8.23
C GLY A 207 11.46 -7.28 -8.76
N PRO A 208 10.49 -6.62 -8.13
CA PRO A 208 9.67 -7.10 -7.02
C PRO A 208 8.52 -8.02 -7.47
N GLU A 209 8.10 -8.93 -6.59
CA GLU A 209 6.91 -9.74 -6.80
C GLU A 209 5.64 -8.88 -6.76
N ALA A 210 4.62 -9.29 -7.51
CA ALA A 210 3.29 -8.70 -7.44
C ALA A 210 2.35 -9.60 -6.66
N LEU A 211 1.68 -9.05 -5.65
CA LEU A 211 0.71 -9.75 -4.80
C LEU A 211 -0.69 -9.26 -5.16
N GLN A 212 -1.40 -10.02 -5.98
CA GLN A 212 -2.74 -9.69 -6.45
C GLN A 212 -3.80 -10.41 -5.61
N TYR A 213 -4.70 -9.63 -5.01
CA TYR A 213 -5.84 -10.12 -4.25
C TYR A 213 -7.12 -9.94 -5.05
N THR A 214 -7.89 -11.03 -5.18
CA THR A 214 -9.17 -11.07 -5.89
C THR A 214 -10.10 -12.07 -5.22
N ASP A 215 -11.41 -11.84 -5.30
CA ASP A 215 -12.40 -12.79 -4.78
C ASP A 215 -12.67 -13.97 -5.72
N ILE A 216 -12.11 -13.93 -6.93
CA ILE A 216 -12.19 -15.01 -7.91
C ILE A 216 -11.20 -16.11 -7.50
N LYS A 217 -11.72 -17.29 -7.17
CA LYS A 217 -10.87 -18.47 -7.06
C LYS A 217 -10.26 -18.76 -8.44
N PRO A 218 -8.92 -18.87 -8.56
CA PRO A 218 -8.32 -19.35 -9.80
C PRO A 218 -8.93 -20.73 -10.12
N ILE A 219 -9.44 -20.91 -11.33
CA ILE A 219 -10.04 -22.16 -11.81
C ILE A 219 -8.93 -23.17 -12.09
#